data_AF-A0A7C6KMG2-F1
#
_entry.id   AF-A0A7C6KMG2-F1
#
_cell.length_a   1.000
_cell.length_b   1.000
_cell.length_c   1.000
_cell.angle_alpha   90.00
_cell.angle_beta   90.00
_cell.angle_gamma   90.00
#
_symmetry.space_group_name_H-M   'P 1'
#
loop_
_entity.id
_entity.type
_entity.pdbx_description
1 polymer ?
#
loop_
_entity_poly.entity_id
_entity_poly.type
_entity_poly.pdbx_seq_one_letter_code
_entity_poly.pdbx_strand_id
1 'polypeptide(L)'
;MEETKVKEFTENLRQFARDHGADLVGITPAARLDAALKPGFRAVDQFPEVKSVVVLGLHIPDASLEVMEKGISNYSYNMFGYAYLNRELDYLAYRVTRYLEDNGYLALPIPARGEHYWEKK
;
A
#
# COMPACT_ATOMS: atom_id res chain seq x y z
N MET A 1 28.63 -5.56 3.24
CA MET A 1 28.04 -5.57 4.60
C MET A 1 26.76 -4.74 4.65
N GLU A 2 26.77 -3.49 4.18
CA GLU A 2 25.58 -2.61 4.12
C GLU A 2 24.46 -3.18 3.22
N GLU A 3 24.82 -3.58 2.00
CA GLU A 3 23.87 -4.13 1.02
C GLU A 3 23.21 -5.45 1.50
N THR A 4 23.97 -6.27 2.23
CA THR A 4 23.46 -7.49 2.85
C THR A 4 22.42 -7.19 3.93
N LYS A 5 22.66 -6.18 4.77
CA LYS A 5 21.71 -5.73 5.80
C LYS A 5 20.43 -5.16 5.19
N VAL A 6 20.54 -4.37 4.12
CA VAL A 6 19.36 -3.82 3.41
C VAL A 6 18.52 -4.94 2.81
N LYS A 7 19.17 -5.95 2.20
CA LYS A 7 18.46 -7.10 1.63
C LYS A 7 17.72 -7.90 2.72
N GLU A 8 18.39 -8.17 3.83
CA GLU A 8 17.79 -8.86 4.99
C GLU A 8 16.59 -8.08 5.55
N PHE A 9 16.75 -6.78 5.77
CA PHE A 9 15.65 -5.93 6.24
C PHE A 9 14.47 -5.91 5.27
N THR A 10 14.74 -5.86 3.97
CA THR A 10 13.70 -5.89 2.92
C THR A 10 12.88 -7.19 3.01
N GLU A 11 13.52 -8.34 3.22
CA GLU A 11 12.78 -9.59 3.40
C GLU A 11 11.99 -9.62 4.70
N ASN A 12 12.54 -9.12 5.81
CA ASN A 12 11.84 -9.01 7.09
C ASN A 12 10.60 -8.13 6.99
N LEU A 13 10.69 -6.99 6.29
CA LEU A 13 9.56 -6.10 6.03
C LEU A 13 8.47 -6.80 5.21
N ARG A 14 8.85 -7.54 4.16
CA ARG A 14 7.88 -8.32 3.37
C ARG A 14 7.20 -9.40 4.20
N GLN A 15 7.97 -10.08 5.04
CA GLN A 15 7.43 -11.11 5.92
C GLN A 15 6.48 -10.52 6.94
N PHE A 16 6.89 -9.42 7.60
CA PHE A 16 6.04 -8.68 8.54
C PHE A 16 4.72 -8.28 7.90
N ALA A 17 4.74 -7.69 6.69
CA ALA A 17 3.51 -7.29 6.01
C ALA A 17 2.59 -8.49 5.71
N ARG A 18 3.14 -9.62 5.23
CA ARG A 18 2.37 -10.86 5.01
C ARG A 18 1.77 -11.43 6.29
N ASP A 19 2.56 -11.47 7.37
CA ASP A 19 2.10 -11.96 8.68
C ASP A 19 0.96 -11.10 9.25
N HIS A 20 0.84 -9.84 8.80
CA HIS A 20 -0.21 -8.90 9.19
C HIS A 20 -1.37 -8.80 8.19
N GLY A 21 -1.44 -9.73 7.24
CA GLY A 21 -2.58 -9.91 6.33
C GLY A 21 -2.38 -9.42 4.91
N ALA A 22 -1.20 -8.95 4.51
CA ALA A 22 -0.95 -8.60 3.11
C ALA A 22 -0.91 -9.84 2.21
N ASP A 23 -1.74 -9.88 1.17
CA ASP A 23 -1.68 -10.92 0.14
C ASP A 23 -0.53 -10.67 -0.85
N LEU A 24 -0.25 -9.39 -1.12
CA LEU A 24 0.85 -8.95 -1.97
C LEU A 24 1.65 -7.82 -1.33
N VAL A 25 2.96 -7.84 -1.54
CA VAL A 25 3.89 -6.81 -1.08
C VAL A 25 4.92 -6.51 -2.16
N GLY A 26 4.92 -5.27 -2.65
CA GLY A 26 5.89 -4.75 -3.60
C GLY A 26 6.78 -3.71 -2.95
N ILE A 27 8.08 -3.71 -3.27
CA ILE A 27 9.02 -2.67 -2.82
C ILE A 27 9.86 -2.25 -4.02
N THR A 28 9.89 -0.95 -4.29
CA THR A 28 10.62 -0.38 -5.44
C THR A 28 11.28 0.94 -5.07
N PRO A 29 12.42 1.31 -5.69
CA PRO A 29 12.89 2.69 -5.66
C PRO A 29 11.79 3.65 -6.14
N ALA A 30 11.61 4.78 -5.45
CA ALA A 30 10.59 5.77 -5.80
C ALA A 30 10.82 6.34 -7.20
N ALA A 31 12.08 6.65 -7.54
CA ALA A 31 12.48 7.17 -8.85
C ALA A 31 12.09 6.26 -10.03
N ARG A 32 11.94 4.95 -9.81
CA ARG A 32 11.49 4.02 -10.86
C ARG A 32 10.06 4.33 -11.32
N LEU A 33 9.23 4.91 -10.44
CA LEU A 33 7.84 5.23 -10.74
C LEU A 33 7.68 6.61 -11.40
N ASP A 34 8.67 7.49 -11.31
CA ASP A 34 8.58 8.86 -11.83
C ASP A 34 8.32 8.92 -13.34
N ALA A 35 8.83 7.93 -14.09
CA ALA A 35 8.60 7.81 -15.53
C ALA A 35 7.13 7.45 -15.87
N ALA A 36 6.43 6.79 -14.96
CA ALA A 36 5.04 6.38 -15.13
C ALA A 36 4.04 7.37 -14.52
N LEU A 37 4.50 8.31 -13.68
CA LEU A 37 3.66 9.23 -12.92
C LEU A 37 3.85 10.69 -13.35
N LYS A 38 2.72 11.40 -13.48
CA LYS A 38 2.72 12.84 -13.77
C LYS A 38 3.21 13.63 -12.53
N PRO A 39 3.85 14.80 -12.72
CA PRO A 39 4.14 15.71 -11.62
C PRO A 39 2.87 16.04 -10.82
N GLY A 40 3.01 16.14 -9.51
CA GLY A 40 1.90 16.23 -8.56
C GLY A 40 1.39 14.87 -8.08
N PHE A 41 1.75 13.76 -8.73
CA PHE A 41 1.35 12.39 -8.35
C PHE A 41 2.53 11.50 -7.95
N ARG A 42 3.76 12.02 -7.97
CA ARG A 42 4.95 11.23 -7.64
C ARG A 42 5.15 11.21 -6.13
N ALA A 43 5.81 10.17 -5.64
CA ALA A 43 6.12 10.07 -4.20
C ALA A 43 6.96 11.26 -3.72
N VAL A 44 7.91 11.74 -4.55
CA VAL A 44 8.75 12.91 -4.26
C VAL A 44 7.96 14.22 -4.15
N ASP A 45 6.79 14.31 -4.80
CA ASP A 45 5.94 15.50 -4.71
C ASP A 45 5.27 15.64 -3.33
N GLN A 46 5.07 14.52 -2.62
CA GLN A 46 4.51 14.50 -1.26
C GLN A 46 5.57 14.37 -0.17
N PHE A 47 6.64 13.60 -0.44
CA PHE A 47 7.72 13.35 0.52
C PHE A 47 9.08 13.48 -0.19
N PRO A 48 9.68 14.70 -0.21
CA PRO A 48 10.83 15.01 -1.08
C PRO A 48 12.07 14.11 -0.91
N GLU A 49 12.30 13.57 0.28
CA GLU A 49 13.47 12.73 0.57
C GLU A 49 13.23 11.23 0.34
N VAL A 50 12.04 10.85 -0.15
CA VAL A 50 11.64 9.46 -0.35
C VAL A 50 12.61 8.70 -1.25
N LYS A 51 12.99 7.49 -0.82
CA LYS A 51 13.88 6.59 -1.58
C LYS A 51 13.16 5.39 -2.16
N SER A 52 12.14 4.90 -1.47
CA SER A 52 11.43 3.68 -1.83
C SER A 52 9.93 3.84 -1.59
N VAL A 53 9.16 3.10 -2.38
CA VAL A 53 7.72 2.94 -2.22
C VAL A 53 7.44 1.49 -1.87
N VAL A 54 6.65 1.29 -0.82
CA VAL A 54 6.09 -0.01 -0.43
C VAL A 54 4.63 -0.04 -0.87
N VAL A 55 4.26 -1.06 -1.63
CA VAL A 55 2.90 -1.28 -2.14
C VAL A 55 2.33 -2.52 -1.47
N LEU A 56 1.11 -2.41 -0.96
CA LEU A 56 0.41 -3.47 -0.24
C LEU A 56 -0.87 -3.83 -1.00
N GLY A 57 -1.18 -5.11 -1.11
CA GLY A 57 -2.38 -5.60 -1.78
C GLY A 57 -3.13 -6.59 -0.91
N LEU A 58 -4.46 -6.48 -0.95
CA LEU A 58 -5.41 -7.42 -0.36
C LEU A 58 -6.29 -8.00 -1.48
N HIS A 59 -6.60 -9.28 -1.38
CA HIS A 59 -7.46 -9.98 -2.31
C HIS A 59 -8.95 -9.69 -2.01
N ILE A 60 -9.69 -9.29 -3.03
CA ILE A 60 -11.15 -9.16 -2.95
C ILE A 60 -11.75 -10.56 -2.98
N PRO A 61 -12.69 -10.91 -2.08
CA PRO A 61 -13.34 -12.22 -2.14
C PRO A 61 -14.02 -12.47 -3.49
N ASP A 62 -13.60 -13.53 -4.20
CA ASP A 62 -14.06 -13.84 -5.56
C ASP A 62 -15.59 -13.90 -5.69
N ALA A 63 -16.28 -14.54 -4.74
CA ALA A 63 -17.74 -14.64 -4.78
C ALA A 63 -18.43 -13.26 -4.69
N SER A 64 -17.82 -12.28 -4.02
CA SER A 64 -18.36 -10.91 -3.99
C SER A 64 -18.27 -10.24 -5.36
N LEU A 65 -17.17 -10.49 -6.10
CA LEU A 65 -16.99 -10.01 -7.48
C LEU A 65 -17.97 -10.70 -8.41
N GLU A 66 -18.04 -12.03 -8.39
CA GLU A 66 -18.91 -12.80 -9.29
C GLU A 66 -20.39 -12.42 -9.15
N VAL A 67 -20.89 -12.28 -7.91
CA VAL A 67 -22.29 -11.92 -7.65
C VAL A 67 -22.60 -10.49 -8.16
N MET A 68 -21.63 -9.58 -8.06
CA MET A 68 -21.74 -8.23 -8.62
C MET A 68 -21.73 -8.26 -10.15
N GLU A 69 -20.79 -8.96 -10.78
CA GLU A 69 -20.66 -9.07 -12.23
C GLU A 69 -21.88 -9.72 -12.89
N LYS A 70 -22.48 -10.72 -12.22
CA LYS A 70 -23.75 -11.34 -12.64
C LYS A 70 -24.97 -10.43 -12.43
N GLY A 71 -24.80 -9.25 -11.84
CA GLY A 71 -25.88 -8.29 -11.59
C GLY A 71 -26.87 -8.72 -10.50
N ILE A 72 -26.54 -9.73 -9.69
CA ILE A 72 -27.45 -10.31 -8.68
C ILE A 72 -27.51 -9.41 -7.44
N SER A 73 -26.36 -8.99 -6.94
CA SER A 73 -26.27 -8.05 -5.80
C SER A 73 -24.93 -7.35 -5.80
N ASN A 74 -24.94 -6.05 -5.55
CA ASN A 74 -23.72 -5.28 -5.31
C ASN A 74 -23.41 -5.14 -3.81
N TYR A 75 -24.24 -5.70 -2.92
CA TYR A 75 -24.10 -5.43 -1.48
C TYR A 75 -22.80 -6.03 -0.91
N SER A 76 -22.52 -7.29 -1.21
CA SER A 76 -21.30 -7.97 -0.72
C SER A 76 -20.02 -7.32 -1.24
N TYR A 77 -19.97 -6.92 -2.53
CA TYR A 77 -18.83 -6.19 -3.07
C TYR A 77 -18.65 -4.83 -2.39
N ASN A 78 -19.72 -4.04 -2.24
CA ASN A 78 -19.62 -2.74 -1.56
C ASN A 78 -19.08 -2.88 -0.12
N MET A 79 -19.45 -3.93 0.60
CA MET A 79 -18.97 -4.18 1.95
C MET A 79 -17.54 -4.76 1.97
N PHE A 80 -17.27 -5.82 1.23
CA PHE A 80 -16.04 -6.62 1.37
C PHE A 80 -15.01 -6.42 0.25
N GLY A 81 -15.39 -5.82 -0.88
CA GLY A 81 -14.48 -5.42 -1.97
C GLY A 81 -14.16 -3.92 -1.97
N TYR A 82 -14.93 -3.11 -1.24
CA TYR A 82 -14.70 -1.66 -1.16
C TYR A 82 -14.57 -1.17 0.28
N ALA A 83 -15.65 -1.18 1.07
CA ALA A 83 -15.64 -0.52 2.38
C ALA A 83 -14.64 -1.17 3.35
N TYR A 84 -14.86 -2.42 3.75
CA TYR A 84 -13.98 -3.09 4.71
C TYR A 84 -12.59 -3.33 4.15
N LEU A 85 -12.46 -3.67 2.86
CA LEU A 85 -11.15 -3.86 2.22
C LEU A 85 -10.26 -2.61 2.34
N ASN A 86 -10.78 -1.43 1.98
CA ASN A 86 -9.99 -0.20 2.09
C ASN A 86 -9.63 0.13 3.54
N ARG A 87 -10.52 -0.15 4.49
CA ARG A 87 -10.23 0.03 5.92
C ARG A 87 -9.13 -0.91 6.40
N GLU A 88 -9.14 -2.16 5.96
CA GLU A 88 -8.07 -3.11 6.29
C GLU A 88 -6.73 -2.72 5.66
N LEU A 89 -6.74 -2.21 4.42
CA LEU A 89 -5.55 -1.63 3.80
C LEU A 89 -5.00 -0.44 4.61
N ASP A 90 -5.86 0.46 5.10
CA ASP A 90 -5.43 1.58 5.94
C ASP A 90 -4.77 1.10 7.24
N TYR A 91 -5.37 0.11 7.91
CA TYR A 91 -4.78 -0.47 9.12
C TYR A 91 -3.46 -1.20 8.85
N LEU A 92 -3.37 -1.91 7.73
CA LEU A 92 -2.15 -2.59 7.31
C LEU A 92 -1.05 -1.57 7.00
N ALA A 93 -1.34 -0.52 6.24
CA ALA A 93 -0.41 0.56 5.93
C ALA A 93 0.09 1.23 7.23
N TYR A 94 -0.80 1.50 8.18
CA TYR A 94 -0.43 2.02 9.49
C TYR A 94 0.55 1.10 10.24
N ARG A 95 0.26 -0.21 10.32
CA ARG A 95 1.15 -1.19 10.98
C ARG A 95 2.52 -1.27 10.31
N VAL A 96 2.56 -1.30 8.98
CA VAL A 96 3.80 -1.34 8.20
C VAL A 96 4.62 -0.06 8.37
N THR A 97 3.98 1.11 8.37
CA THR A 97 4.63 2.39 8.68
C THR A 97 5.27 2.37 10.06
N ARG A 98 4.54 1.94 11.09
CA ARG A 98 5.08 1.84 12.45
C ARG A 98 6.28 0.88 12.52
N TYR A 99 6.22 -0.26 11.84
CA TYR A 99 7.34 -1.18 11.76
C TYR A 99 8.58 -0.56 11.10
N LEU A 100 8.40 0.23 10.04
CA LEU A 100 9.50 0.98 9.41
C LEU A 100 10.11 2.00 10.38
N GLU A 101 9.28 2.78 11.08
CA GLU A 101 9.72 3.79 12.06
C GLU A 101 10.46 3.17 13.24
N ASP A 102 9.95 2.05 13.77
CA ASP A 102 10.58 1.33 14.87
C ASP A 102 11.94 0.73 14.48
N ASN A 103 12.22 0.61 13.17
CA ASN A 103 13.51 0.20 12.61
C ASN A 103 14.36 1.37 12.06
N GLY A 104 14.00 2.62 12.39
CA GLY A 104 14.79 3.81 12.07
C GLY A 104 14.51 4.45 10.71
N TYR A 105 13.43 4.09 10.04
CA TYR A 105 13.03 4.66 8.75
C TYR A 105 11.82 5.58 8.90
N LEU A 106 11.88 6.80 8.36
CA LEU A 106 10.70 7.65 8.26
C LEU A 106 9.83 7.22 7.07
N ALA A 107 8.51 7.08 7.29
CA ALA A 107 7.57 6.64 6.26
C ALA A 107 6.26 7.43 6.30
N LEU A 108 5.74 7.77 5.12
CA LEU A 108 4.44 8.44 4.95
C LEU A 108 3.41 7.40 4.46
N PRO A 109 2.40 7.02 5.27
CA PRO A 109 1.33 6.15 4.79
C PRO A 109 0.38 6.92 3.88
N ILE A 110 0.01 6.29 2.75
CA ILE A 110 -1.03 6.79 1.84
C ILE A 110 -2.30 5.96 2.08
N PRO A 111 -3.41 6.57 2.54
CA PRO A 111 -4.63 5.82 2.78
C PRO A 111 -5.26 5.31 1.47
N ALA A 112 -5.92 4.16 1.56
CA ALA A 112 -6.57 3.48 0.44
C ALA A 112 -7.84 4.22 -0.03
N ARG A 113 -8.45 5.01 0.87
CA ARG A 113 -9.60 5.88 0.54
C ARG A 113 -9.15 7.32 0.31
N GLY A 114 -8.92 7.72 -0.95
CA GLY A 114 -8.91 9.14 -1.25
C GLY A 114 -8.41 9.54 -2.63
N GLU A 115 -9.19 10.39 -3.28
CA GLU A 115 -8.84 11.12 -4.51
C GLU A 115 -8.23 12.50 -4.19
N HIS A 116 -8.27 12.93 -2.93
CA HIS A 116 -7.97 14.31 -2.49
C HIS A 116 -6.55 14.55 -1.95
N TYR A 117 -5.63 13.59 -2.04
CA TYR A 117 -4.23 13.79 -1.58
C TYR A 117 -3.45 14.78 -2.43
N TRP A 118 -3.94 15.05 -3.64
CA TRP A 118 -3.24 15.80 -4.68
C TRP A 118 -3.79 17.22 -4.84
N GLU A 119 -4.79 17.60 -4.05
CA GLU A 119 -5.33 18.95 -4.05
C GLU A 119 -4.36 19.87 -3.29
N LYS A 120 -3.81 20.86 -4.00
CA LYS A 120 -3.01 21.92 -3.38
C LYS A 120 -3.90 22.70 -2.41
N LYS A 121 -3.49 22.80 -1.15
CA LYS A 121 -4.02 23.81 -0.22
C LYS A 121 -3.58 25.21 -0.65
#